data_AF-A0A2A4VA92-F1
#
_entry.id   AF-A0A2A4VA92-F1
#
_cell.length_a   1.000
_cell.length_b   1.000
_cell.length_c   1.000
_cell.angle_alpha   90.00
_cell.angle_beta   90.00
_cell.angle_gamma   90.00
#
_symmetry.space_group_name_H-M   'P 1'
#
loop_
_entity.id
_entity.type
_entity.pdbx_description
1 polymer ?
#
loop_
_entity_poly.entity_id
_entity_poly.type
_entity_poly.pdbx_seq_one_letter_code
_entity_poly.pdbx_strand_id
1 'polypeptide(L)'
;MRLKAGSPSKLDQRLARVAAGSQSSALDDFIGNRIPFQLGGMSDPFTKIENDEGITLQYLEILQKHHYPVVLSTKSSLVAEERYLSVLKESNAYVRFSTTVVEPSKRNLIDKGCSTMSEILVASERLAKNGIPVCFRFQPIIPGHERHARQLVENARDSGVKHISAEYLKLPLEADRNFGKDLREMLHNRPIQTYLDMNAVKVGAEYSLPLSYRADHLIELAVSSKKNGLTFGFADNDLLVHSDGNTCCSASDLYLEEAGFFNANVVSLAKSKEIGGLLEFSEFQACFLPKHRISTYLNSKSRIPLSNIEGGDWMEYLEKIWAGRHGPYPPIYFDGVEDSGKKDVLDRIIYQRTESDFEAVYKNALAS
;
A
#
# COMPACT_ATOMS: atom_id res chain seq x y z
N MET A 1 -9.92 -29.99 7.91
CA MET A 1 -8.61 -29.34 8.10
C MET A 1 -8.74 -28.39 9.28
N ARG A 2 -7.98 -28.58 10.37
CA ARG A 2 -7.99 -27.63 11.51
C ARG A 2 -7.08 -26.46 11.15
N LEU A 3 -7.65 -25.25 11.08
CA LEU A 3 -6.86 -24.04 10.83
C LEU A 3 -5.86 -23.83 11.98
N LYS A 4 -4.64 -23.41 11.65
CA LYS A 4 -3.64 -23.02 12.65
C LYS A 4 -3.75 -21.53 12.88
N ALA A 5 -4.24 -21.13 14.05
CA ALA A 5 -4.25 -19.73 14.45
C ALA A 5 -2.81 -19.20 14.58
N GLY A 6 -2.67 -17.88 14.41
CA GLY A 6 -1.46 -17.17 14.78
C GLY A 6 -1.18 -17.29 16.29
N SER A 7 -0.03 -16.80 16.74
CA SER A 7 0.35 -16.82 18.15
C SER A 7 0.54 -15.38 18.65
N PRO A 8 -0.53 -14.71 19.09
CA PRO A 8 -0.47 -13.35 19.64
C PRO A 8 0.59 -13.20 20.74
N SER A 9 0.69 -14.19 21.65
CA SER A 9 1.69 -14.21 22.71
C SER A 9 3.15 -14.11 22.22
N LYS A 10 3.49 -14.67 21.06
CA LYS A 10 4.83 -14.54 20.47
C LYS A 10 5.11 -13.12 19.98
N LEU A 11 4.08 -12.39 19.52
CA LEU A 11 4.23 -10.98 19.16
C LEU A 11 4.47 -10.13 20.41
N ASP A 12 3.68 -10.33 21.47
CA ASP A 12 3.84 -9.60 22.74
C ASP A 12 5.25 -9.78 23.32
N GLN A 13 5.71 -11.03 23.40
CA GLN A 13 7.08 -11.34 23.84
C GLN A 13 8.15 -10.69 22.95
N ARG A 14 7.93 -10.65 21.63
CA ARG A 14 8.87 -10.02 20.70
C ARG A 14 8.91 -8.50 20.87
N LEU A 15 7.75 -7.85 20.95
CA LEU A 15 7.65 -6.40 21.17
C LEU A 15 8.33 -5.99 22.48
N ALA A 16 8.03 -6.69 23.58
CA ALA A 16 8.66 -6.44 24.87
C ALA A 16 10.19 -6.61 24.83
N ARG A 17 10.68 -7.67 24.17
CA ARG A 17 12.11 -7.92 24.01
C ARG A 17 12.81 -6.84 23.19
N VAL A 18 12.20 -6.39 22.08
CA VAL A 18 12.76 -5.33 21.23
C VAL A 18 12.76 -3.99 21.96
N ALA A 19 11.69 -3.67 22.69
CA ALA A 19 11.61 -2.48 23.54
C ALA A 19 12.70 -2.47 24.63
N ALA A 20 13.11 -3.64 25.13
CA ALA A 20 14.23 -3.80 26.05
C ALA A 20 15.62 -3.73 25.38
N GLY A 21 15.71 -3.42 24.08
CA GLY A 21 16.96 -3.26 23.33
C GLY A 21 17.55 -4.55 22.78
N SER A 22 16.83 -5.68 22.85
CA SER A 22 17.31 -6.98 22.35
C SER A 22 16.77 -7.26 20.94
N GLN A 23 17.52 -6.85 19.92
CA GLN A 23 17.26 -7.14 18.51
C GLN A 23 18.15 -8.27 18.02
N SER A 24 17.59 -9.23 17.31
CA SER A 24 18.34 -10.41 16.82
C SER A 24 17.95 -10.83 15.41
N SER A 25 17.17 -10.01 14.70
CA SER A 25 16.69 -10.32 13.35
C SER A 25 16.26 -9.04 12.62
N ALA A 26 16.15 -9.10 11.29
CA ALA A 26 15.75 -7.94 10.50
C ALA A 26 14.33 -7.48 10.85
N LEU A 27 13.45 -8.43 11.18
CA LEU A 27 12.12 -8.13 11.69
C LEU A 27 12.17 -7.34 13.02
N ASP A 28 13.11 -7.67 13.90
CA ASP A 28 13.28 -6.92 15.16
C ASP A 28 13.87 -5.52 14.93
N ASP A 29 14.71 -5.35 13.91
CA ASP A 29 15.21 -4.05 13.51
C ASP A 29 14.07 -3.16 12.98
N PHE A 30 13.18 -3.72 12.16
CA PHE A 30 11.95 -3.04 11.72
C PHE A 30 11.03 -2.70 12.89
N ILE A 31 10.87 -3.62 13.85
CA ILE A 31 10.09 -3.36 15.07
C ILE A 31 10.70 -2.21 15.88
N GLY A 32 12.02 -2.20 16.06
CA GLY A 32 12.69 -1.12 16.80
C GLY A 32 12.62 0.23 16.10
N ASN A 33 12.45 0.24 14.77
CA ASN A 33 12.19 1.45 13.99
C ASN A 33 10.69 1.77 13.87
N ARG A 34 9.84 1.11 14.67
CA ARG A 34 8.39 1.34 14.74
C ARG A 34 7.72 1.31 13.37
N ILE A 35 8.18 0.42 12.48
CA ILE A 35 7.52 0.23 11.18
C ILE A 35 6.15 -0.41 11.41
N PRO A 36 5.05 0.17 10.93
CA PRO A 36 3.70 -0.29 11.26
C PRO A 36 3.45 -1.75 10.92
N PHE A 37 2.76 -2.47 11.80
CA PHE A 37 2.19 -3.76 11.42
C PHE A 37 1.00 -3.55 10.49
N GLN A 38 0.98 -4.25 9.37
CA GLN A 38 -0.17 -4.26 8.47
C GLN A 38 -0.99 -5.54 8.67
N LEU A 39 -2.17 -5.42 9.28
CA LEU A 39 -3.17 -6.49 9.27
C LEU A 39 -4.06 -6.31 8.04
N GLY A 40 -4.37 -7.39 7.34
CA GLY A 40 -5.09 -7.30 6.06
C GLY A 40 -4.24 -7.11 4.82
N GLY A 41 -2.94 -7.44 4.89
CA GLY A 41 -2.06 -7.45 3.72
C GLY A 41 -2.32 -8.61 2.75
N MET A 42 -2.49 -9.83 3.29
CA MET A 42 -2.67 -11.05 2.48
C MET A 42 -4.07 -11.65 2.57
N SER A 43 -4.76 -11.43 3.69
CA SER A 43 -6.10 -11.93 3.96
C SER A 43 -6.83 -10.95 4.87
N ASP A 44 -8.13 -10.75 4.66
CA ASP A 44 -8.92 -9.87 5.50
C ASP A 44 -8.96 -10.39 6.95
N PRO A 45 -8.59 -9.56 7.95
CA PRO A 45 -8.54 -10.00 9.35
C PRO A 45 -9.94 -10.10 9.99
N PHE A 46 -10.97 -9.53 9.36
CA PHE A 46 -12.33 -9.46 9.90
C PHE A 46 -13.31 -10.33 9.10
N THR A 47 -12.88 -11.55 8.77
CA THR A 47 -13.75 -12.58 8.17
C THR A 47 -14.62 -13.25 9.23
N LYS A 48 -15.59 -14.06 8.81
CA LYS A 48 -16.53 -14.74 9.74
C LYS A 48 -15.84 -15.52 10.86
N ILE A 49 -14.67 -16.10 10.60
CA ILE A 49 -13.92 -16.87 11.61
C ILE A 49 -13.43 -15.99 12.77
N GLU A 50 -13.24 -14.70 12.56
CA GLU A 50 -12.82 -13.77 13.60
C GLU A 50 -13.91 -13.59 14.67
N ASN A 51 -15.19 -13.79 14.33
CA ASN A 51 -16.26 -13.82 15.33
C ASN A 51 -16.08 -14.92 16.37
N ASP A 52 -15.57 -16.07 15.92
CA ASP A 52 -15.44 -17.27 16.74
C ASP A 52 -14.08 -17.33 17.44
N GLU A 53 -13.00 -16.94 16.75
CA GLU A 53 -11.63 -17.12 17.23
C GLU A 53 -11.02 -15.86 17.90
N GLY A 54 -11.48 -14.65 17.54
CA GLY A 54 -11.02 -13.39 18.16
C GLY A 54 -9.50 -13.15 18.10
N ILE A 55 -8.81 -13.66 17.08
CA ILE A 55 -7.35 -13.62 17.00
C ILE A 55 -6.86 -12.23 16.60
N THR A 56 -7.58 -11.56 15.69
CA THR A 56 -7.29 -10.17 15.34
C THR A 56 -7.47 -9.28 16.55
N LEU A 57 -8.55 -9.47 17.32
CA LEU A 57 -8.77 -8.74 18.57
C LEU A 57 -7.57 -8.88 19.53
N GLN A 58 -7.08 -10.10 19.76
CA GLN A 58 -5.90 -10.33 20.61
C GLN A 58 -4.64 -9.62 20.09
N TYR A 59 -4.42 -9.59 18.77
CA TYR A 59 -3.30 -8.82 18.21
C TYR A 59 -3.47 -7.32 18.42
N LEU A 60 -4.68 -6.79 18.27
CA LEU A 60 -4.98 -5.37 18.51
C LEU A 60 -4.75 -4.98 19.97
N GLU A 61 -5.19 -5.80 20.92
CA GLU A 61 -4.96 -5.57 22.36
C GLU A 61 -3.46 -5.52 22.69
N ILE A 62 -2.65 -6.40 22.07
CA ILE A 62 -1.20 -6.39 22.24
C ILE A 62 -0.59 -5.13 21.62
N LEU A 63 -0.99 -4.76 20.40
CA LEU A 63 -0.46 -3.56 19.74
C LEU A 63 -0.84 -2.28 20.49
N GLN A 64 -2.07 -2.21 21.03
CA GLN A 64 -2.53 -1.16 21.94
C GLN A 64 -1.65 -1.10 23.20
N LYS A 65 -1.42 -2.24 23.86
CA LYS A 65 -0.57 -2.33 25.07
C LYS A 65 0.84 -1.75 24.85
N HIS A 66 1.40 -1.90 23.65
CA HIS A 66 2.72 -1.38 23.29
C HIS A 66 2.66 -0.01 22.59
N HIS A 67 1.48 0.60 22.46
CA HIS A 67 1.18 1.78 21.63
C HIS A 67 1.87 1.70 20.25
N TYR A 68 1.89 0.50 19.66
CA TYR A 68 2.66 0.22 18.46
C TYR A 68 1.81 0.53 17.21
N PRO A 69 2.37 1.22 16.19
CA PRO A 69 1.60 1.65 15.02
C PRO A 69 1.04 0.46 14.25
N VAL A 70 -0.25 0.51 13.93
CA VAL A 70 -0.96 -0.54 13.18
C VAL A 70 -1.80 0.03 12.06
N VAL A 71 -1.68 -0.59 10.89
CA VAL A 71 -2.53 -0.32 9.74
C VAL A 71 -3.46 -1.50 9.52
N LEU A 72 -4.77 -1.24 9.48
CA LEU A 72 -5.81 -2.24 9.25
C LEU A 72 -6.36 -2.09 7.85
N SER A 73 -6.40 -3.19 7.09
CA SER A 73 -7.04 -3.24 5.78
C SER A 73 -8.13 -4.28 5.76
N THR A 74 -9.34 -3.86 5.41
CA THR A 74 -10.50 -4.74 5.40
C THR A 74 -11.54 -4.30 4.39
N LYS A 75 -12.44 -5.21 4.01
CA LYS A 75 -13.71 -4.95 3.32
C LYS A 75 -14.92 -5.16 4.24
N SER A 76 -14.69 -5.31 5.55
CA SER A 76 -15.71 -5.67 6.54
C SER A 76 -15.95 -4.53 7.53
N SER A 77 -17.21 -4.18 7.76
CA SER A 77 -17.65 -3.21 8.78
C SER A 77 -17.48 -3.72 10.21
N LEU A 78 -17.14 -5.00 10.40
CA LEU A 78 -16.95 -5.65 11.68
C LEU A 78 -15.88 -4.98 12.55
N VAL A 79 -14.87 -4.34 11.95
CA VAL A 79 -13.86 -3.53 12.64
C VAL A 79 -14.45 -2.38 13.47
N ALA A 80 -15.67 -1.93 13.17
CA ALA A 80 -16.37 -0.88 13.90
C ALA A 80 -17.35 -1.42 14.97
N GLU A 81 -17.41 -2.74 15.21
CA GLU A 81 -18.13 -3.29 16.35
C GLU A 81 -17.49 -2.87 17.68
N GLU A 82 -18.29 -2.81 18.75
CA GLU A 82 -17.85 -2.24 20.03
C GLU A 82 -16.61 -2.91 20.61
N ARG A 83 -16.47 -4.24 20.46
CA ARG A 83 -15.32 -4.99 20.97
C ARG A 83 -13.98 -4.61 20.32
N TYR A 84 -13.99 -4.16 19.06
CA TYR A 84 -12.76 -3.66 18.41
C TYR A 84 -12.63 -2.17 18.64
N LEU A 85 -13.73 -1.43 18.55
CA LEU A 85 -13.74 0.00 18.74
C LEU A 85 -13.18 0.39 20.13
N SER A 86 -13.49 -0.36 21.18
CA SER A 86 -12.95 -0.16 22.53
C SER A 86 -11.42 -0.23 22.59
N VAL A 87 -10.81 -1.12 21.79
CA VAL A 87 -9.35 -1.27 21.69
C VAL A 87 -8.77 -0.18 20.78
N LEU A 88 -9.40 0.06 19.63
CA LEU A 88 -8.88 0.98 18.62
C LEU A 88 -8.87 2.45 19.07
N LYS A 89 -9.81 2.87 19.93
CA LYS A 89 -9.87 4.24 20.46
C LYS A 89 -8.58 4.71 21.13
N GLU A 90 -7.93 3.82 21.87
CA GLU A 90 -6.69 4.10 22.59
C GLU A 90 -5.47 3.49 21.87
N SER A 91 -5.61 3.13 20.59
CA SER A 91 -4.53 2.55 19.78
C SER A 91 -3.98 3.57 18.80
N ASN A 92 -2.69 3.45 18.50
CA ASN A 92 -2.08 4.09 17.34
C ASN A 92 -2.45 3.34 16.05
N ALA A 93 -3.71 3.49 15.62
CA ALA A 93 -4.32 2.68 14.56
C ALA A 93 -4.85 3.53 13.39
N TYR A 94 -4.68 3.01 12.17
CA TYR A 94 -5.19 3.60 10.94
C TYR A 94 -6.00 2.55 10.16
N VAL A 95 -7.28 2.83 9.91
CA VAL A 95 -8.21 1.88 9.29
C VAL A 95 -8.42 2.22 7.81
N ARG A 96 -8.30 1.21 6.95
CA ARG A 96 -8.46 1.33 5.51
C ARG A 96 -9.52 0.37 5.01
N PHE A 97 -10.62 0.91 4.49
CA PHE A 97 -11.65 0.13 3.81
C PHE A 97 -11.33 -0.01 2.33
N SER A 98 -11.14 -1.25 1.86
CA SER A 98 -10.97 -1.51 0.43
C SER A 98 -12.34 -1.66 -0.23
N THR A 99 -12.51 -1.00 -1.36
CA THR A 99 -13.72 -1.14 -2.18
C THR A 99 -13.34 -1.15 -3.64
N THR A 100 -14.01 -2.00 -4.40
CA THR A 100 -13.94 -1.94 -5.85
C THR A 100 -14.69 -0.70 -6.34
N VAL A 101 -14.07 0.12 -7.17
CA VAL A 101 -14.79 1.19 -7.90
C VAL A 101 -15.40 0.58 -9.14
N VAL A 102 -16.73 0.47 -9.08
CA VAL A 102 -17.58 -0.14 -10.10
C VAL A 102 -18.96 0.51 -10.02
N GLU A 103 -19.80 0.29 -11.03
CA GLU A 103 -21.22 0.62 -10.94
C GLU A 103 -21.85 0.08 -9.64
N PRO A 104 -22.55 0.92 -8.85
CA PRO A 104 -23.01 0.54 -7.51
C PRO A 104 -23.85 -0.74 -7.47
N SER A 105 -24.69 -0.96 -8.47
CA SER A 105 -25.54 -2.17 -8.63
C SER A 105 -24.71 -3.45 -8.82
N LYS A 106 -23.47 -3.33 -9.31
CA LYS A 106 -22.56 -4.45 -9.59
C LYS A 106 -21.52 -4.70 -8.50
N ARG A 107 -21.33 -3.78 -7.54
CA ARG A 107 -20.31 -3.93 -6.49
C ARG A 107 -20.39 -5.27 -5.77
N ASN A 108 -21.59 -5.69 -5.38
CA ASN A 108 -21.78 -6.95 -4.65
C ASN A 108 -21.48 -8.20 -5.49
N LEU A 109 -21.40 -8.07 -6.82
CA LEU A 109 -20.97 -9.14 -7.72
C LEU A 109 -19.43 -9.28 -7.75
N ILE A 110 -18.70 -8.23 -7.39
CA ILE A 110 -17.24 -8.23 -7.35
C ILE A 110 -16.73 -8.42 -5.92
N ASP A 111 -17.16 -7.55 -5.00
CA ASP A 111 -16.86 -7.63 -3.56
C ASP A 111 -17.79 -8.63 -2.86
N LYS A 112 -17.89 -9.85 -3.39
CA LYS A 112 -18.79 -10.90 -2.89
C LYS A 112 -18.48 -11.24 -1.42
N GLY A 113 -19.52 -11.24 -0.60
CA GLY A 113 -19.42 -11.59 0.82
C GLY A 113 -18.74 -10.53 1.70
N CYS A 114 -18.40 -9.37 1.14
CA CYS A 114 -17.91 -8.21 1.87
C CYS A 114 -19.08 -7.34 2.35
N SER A 115 -18.83 -6.43 3.30
CA SER A 115 -19.83 -5.44 3.72
C SER A 115 -20.23 -4.54 2.55
N THR A 116 -21.49 -4.13 2.52
CA THR A 116 -22.03 -3.16 1.57
C THR A 116 -21.37 -1.79 1.74
N MET A 117 -21.45 -0.94 0.72
CA MET A 117 -20.94 0.43 0.83
C MET A 117 -21.64 1.20 1.96
N SER A 118 -22.96 1.01 2.15
CA SER A 118 -23.71 1.63 3.25
C SER A 118 -23.15 1.25 4.62
N GLU A 119 -22.89 -0.04 4.85
CA GLU A 119 -22.29 -0.52 6.11
C GLU A 119 -20.87 0.03 6.32
N ILE A 120 -20.08 0.15 5.26
CA ILE A 120 -18.74 0.76 5.32
C ILE A 120 -18.82 2.24 5.69
N LEU A 121 -19.77 3.00 5.13
CA LEU A 121 -19.96 4.41 5.45
C LEU A 121 -20.34 4.61 6.93
N VAL A 122 -21.29 3.81 7.43
CA VAL A 122 -21.68 3.82 8.86
C VAL A 122 -20.49 3.44 9.76
N ALA A 123 -19.73 2.41 9.38
CA ALA A 123 -18.53 2.01 10.12
C ALA A 123 -17.47 3.12 10.13
N SER A 124 -17.27 3.79 9.00
CA SER A 124 -16.32 4.89 8.85
C SER A 124 -16.70 6.08 9.71
N GLU A 125 -17.97 6.48 9.70
CA GLU A 125 -18.47 7.55 10.57
C GLU A 125 -18.27 7.21 12.05
N ARG A 126 -18.54 5.96 12.45
CA ARG A 126 -18.34 5.50 13.83
C ARG A 126 -16.87 5.53 14.23
N LEU A 127 -15.97 5.07 13.38
CA LEU A 127 -14.52 5.11 13.64
C LEU A 127 -14.01 6.55 13.72
N ALA A 128 -14.38 7.40 12.76
CA ALA A 128 -13.97 8.80 12.69
C ALA A 128 -14.44 9.61 13.91
N LYS A 129 -15.69 9.40 14.37
CA LYS A 129 -16.22 10.00 15.61
C LYS A 129 -15.44 9.62 16.88
N ASN A 130 -14.71 8.52 16.82
CA ASN A 130 -13.87 8.02 17.92
C ASN A 130 -12.39 8.35 17.69
N GLY A 131 -12.08 9.29 16.80
CA GLY A 131 -10.71 9.78 16.58
C GLY A 131 -9.82 8.86 15.75
N ILE A 132 -10.33 7.72 15.26
CA ILE A 132 -9.55 6.76 14.49
C ILE A 132 -9.49 7.23 13.03
N PRO A 133 -8.30 7.49 12.45
CA PRO A 133 -8.19 7.89 11.06
C PRO A 133 -8.67 6.78 10.11
N VAL A 134 -9.51 7.17 9.14
CA VAL A 134 -10.11 6.26 8.16
C VAL A 134 -9.67 6.62 6.75
N CYS A 135 -9.51 5.60 5.92
CA CYS A 135 -9.20 5.70 4.50
C CYS A 135 -10.07 4.81 3.64
N PHE A 136 -10.43 5.32 2.47
CA PHE A 136 -11.00 4.51 1.39
C PHE A 136 -9.92 4.16 0.36
N ARG A 137 -9.75 2.85 0.15
CA ARG A 137 -8.85 2.28 -0.85
C ARG A 137 -9.68 1.88 -2.06
N PHE A 138 -9.65 2.71 -3.10
CA PHE A 138 -10.22 2.46 -4.42
C PHE A 138 -9.29 1.50 -5.18
N GLN A 139 -9.24 0.28 -4.67
CA GLN A 139 -8.26 -0.74 -5.02
C GLN A 139 -9.01 -2.07 -5.17
N PRO A 140 -9.49 -2.41 -6.39
CA PRO A 140 -9.19 -1.76 -7.67
C PRO A 140 -10.27 -0.78 -8.19
N ILE A 141 -9.87 0.13 -9.08
CA ILE A 141 -10.75 0.75 -10.08
C ILE A 141 -10.91 -0.21 -11.27
N ILE A 142 -12.16 -0.54 -11.62
CA ILE A 142 -12.45 -1.35 -12.81
C ILE A 142 -12.51 -0.45 -14.04
N PRO A 143 -11.78 -0.77 -15.13
CA PRO A 143 -11.78 0.06 -16.33
C PRO A 143 -13.19 0.24 -16.92
N GLY A 144 -13.54 1.46 -17.31
CA GLY A 144 -14.88 1.82 -17.80
C GLY A 144 -15.89 2.15 -16.70
N HIS A 145 -15.49 2.11 -15.43
CA HIS A 145 -16.32 2.45 -14.28
C HIS A 145 -15.83 3.67 -13.46
N GLU A 146 -14.85 4.41 -13.97
CA GLU A 146 -14.18 5.54 -13.33
C GLU A 146 -15.15 6.61 -12.84
N ARG A 147 -16.20 6.88 -13.63
CA ARG A 147 -17.26 7.86 -13.30
C ARG A 147 -17.92 7.65 -11.94
N HIS A 148 -17.87 6.43 -11.39
CA HIS A 148 -18.46 6.11 -10.09
C HIS A 148 -17.57 6.52 -8.91
N ALA A 149 -16.28 6.80 -9.15
CA ALA A 149 -15.35 7.24 -8.11
C ALA A 149 -15.76 8.56 -7.46
N ARG A 150 -16.30 9.50 -8.26
CA ARG A 150 -16.70 10.83 -7.77
C ARG A 150 -17.69 10.77 -6.61
N GLN A 151 -18.74 9.96 -6.74
CA GLN A 151 -19.73 9.80 -5.67
C GLN A 151 -19.09 9.18 -4.42
N LEU A 152 -18.14 8.27 -4.59
CA LEU A 152 -17.44 7.65 -3.46
C LEU A 152 -16.54 8.65 -2.72
N VAL A 153 -15.95 9.64 -3.41
CA VAL A 153 -15.20 10.74 -2.78
C VAL A 153 -16.11 11.58 -1.89
N GLU A 154 -17.29 11.96 -2.39
CA GLU A 154 -18.27 12.73 -1.62
C GLU A 154 -18.73 11.94 -0.38
N ASN A 155 -19.04 10.66 -0.56
CA ASN A 155 -19.42 9.76 0.53
C ASN A 155 -18.29 9.62 1.58
N ALA A 156 -17.03 9.58 1.13
CA ALA A 156 -15.87 9.52 2.02
C ALA A 156 -15.78 10.78 2.89
N ARG A 157 -15.86 11.97 2.28
CA ARG A 157 -15.90 13.26 2.99
C ARG A 157 -16.99 13.26 4.05
N ASP A 158 -18.21 12.89 3.67
CA ASP A 158 -19.38 12.96 4.56
C ASP A 158 -19.30 11.96 5.73
N SER A 159 -18.54 10.87 5.57
CA SER A 159 -18.33 9.86 6.61
C SER A 159 -17.10 10.12 7.49
N GLY A 160 -16.43 11.27 7.33
CA GLY A 160 -15.25 11.64 8.14
C GLY A 160 -13.96 10.93 7.75
N VAL A 161 -13.92 10.28 6.58
CA VAL A 161 -12.68 9.74 5.98
C VAL A 161 -11.68 10.87 5.79
N LYS A 162 -10.38 10.58 5.93
CA LYS A 162 -9.30 11.58 5.79
C LYS A 162 -8.41 11.37 4.57
N HIS A 163 -8.42 10.17 4.02
CA HIS A 163 -7.54 9.78 2.92
C HIS A 163 -8.24 8.88 1.91
N ILE A 164 -7.92 9.07 0.63
CA ILE A 164 -8.28 8.16 -0.45
C ILE A 164 -7.00 7.68 -1.12
N SER A 165 -6.88 6.37 -1.34
CA SER A 165 -5.86 5.81 -2.22
C SER A 165 -6.50 5.10 -3.41
N ALA A 166 -5.87 5.16 -4.57
CA ALA A 166 -6.43 4.59 -5.79
C ALA A 166 -5.40 3.81 -6.61
N GLU A 167 -5.82 2.66 -7.12
CA GLU A 167 -5.06 1.87 -8.10
C GLU A 167 -6.03 1.25 -9.10
N TYR A 168 -5.61 1.11 -10.34
CA TYR A 168 -6.37 0.35 -11.32
C TYR A 168 -6.24 -1.15 -11.10
N LEU A 169 -7.23 -1.92 -11.54
CA LEU A 169 -7.11 -3.38 -11.57
C LEU A 169 -5.86 -3.79 -12.37
N LYS A 170 -4.89 -4.42 -11.70
CA LYS A 170 -3.77 -5.10 -12.35
C LYS A 170 -4.21 -6.53 -12.65
N LEU A 171 -4.02 -6.95 -13.88
CA LEU A 171 -4.57 -8.21 -14.37
C LEU A 171 -3.51 -9.33 -14.27
N PRO A 172 -3.69 -10.37 -13.44
CA PRO A 172 -2.76 -11.50 -13.40
C PRO A 172 -2.64 -12.22 -14.74
N LEU A 173 -1.51 -12.87 -15.01
CA LEU A 173 -1.29 -13.62 -16.27
C LEU A 173 -2.31 -14.76 -16.47
N GLU A 174 -2.95 -15.23 -15.41
CA GLU A 174 -3.94 -16.29 -15.42
C GLU A 174 -5.39 -15.79 -15.33
N ALA A 175 -5.64 -14.48 -15.53
CA ALA A 175 -6.94 -13.87 -15.29
C ALA A 175 -8.11 -14.52 -16.07
N ASP A 176 -7.89 -14.95 -17.31
CA ASP A 176 -8.91 -15.65 -18.12
C ASP A 176 -9.44 -16.93 -17.44
N ARG A 177 -8.61 -17.57 -16.60
CA ARG A 177 -8.94 -18.81 -15.88
C ARG A 177 -9.40 -18.56 -14.45
N ASN A 178 -8.77 -17.61 -13.77
CA ASN A 178 -8.94 -17.44 -12.32
C ASN A 178 -10.05 -16.45 -11.94
N PHE A 179 -10.46 -15.57 -12.85
CA PHE A 179 -11.50 -14.59 -12.53
C PHE A 179 -12.88 -15.25 -12.47
N GLY A 180 -13.68 -14.81 -11.49
CA GLY A 180 -15.08 -15.18 -11.37
C GLY A 180 -15.89 -14.76 -12.60
N LYS A 181 -17.06 -15.37 -12.78
CA LYS A 181 -17.96 -15.10 -13.92
C LYS A 181 -18.25 -13.60 -14.10
N ASP A 182 -18.66 -12.91 -13.03
CA ASP A 182 -19.10 -11.52 -13.12
C ASP A 182 -17.96 -10.56 -13.53
N LEU A 183 -16.76 -10.74 -12.97
CA LEU A 183 -15.60 -9.93 -13.35
C LEU A 183 -15.16 -10.22 -14.80
N ARG A 184 -15.26 -11.47 -15.27
CA ARG A 184 -14.99 -11.79 -16.67
C ARG A 184 -16.00 -11.16 -17.60
N GLU A 185 -17.30 -11.19 -17.27
CA GLU A 185 -18.34 -10.55 -18.09
C GLU A 185 -18.11 -9.04 -18.23
N MET A 186 -17.69 -8.38 -17.16
CA MET A 186 -17.31 -6.96 -17.18
C MET A 186 -16.09 -6.68 -18.08
N LEU A 187 -15.22 -7.67 -18.26
CA LEU A 187 -14.05 -7.62 -19.14
C LEU A 187 -14.29 -8.44 -20.42
N HIS A 188 -15.52 -8.35 -20.96
CA HIS A 188 -15.94 -8.94 -22.24
C HIS A 188 -15.65 -10.44 -22.41
N ASN A 189 -15.64 -11.18 -21.30
CA ASN A 189 -15.28 -12.60 -21.20
C ASN A 189 -13.89 -12.96 -21.72
N ARG A 190 -13.04 -11.97 -22.00
CA ARG A 190 -11.66 -12.15 -22.47
C ARG A 190 -10.73 -11.15 -21.75
N PRO A 191 -10.63 -11.19 -20.40
CA PRO A 191 -9.89 -10.19 -19.63
C PRO A 191 -8.52 -9.81 -20.20
N ILE A 192 -7.69 -10.80 -20.55
CA ILE A 192 -6.34 -10.54 -21.06
C ILE A 192 -6.41 -9.81 -22.40
N GLN A 193 -7.25 -10.29 -23.33
CA GLN A 193 -7.40 -9.63 -24.64
C GLN A 193 -7.94 -8.21 -24.48
N THR A 194 -8.93 -7.99 -23.61
CA THR A 194 -9.47 -6.65 -23.32
C THR A 194 -8.37 -5.70 -22.85
N TYR A 195 -7.47 -6.13 -21.98
CA TYR A 195 -6.34 -5.30 -21.53
C TYR A 195 -5.34 -5.04 -22.66
N LEU A 196 -5.03 -6.04 -23.50
CA LEU A 196 -4.15 -5.87 -24.64
C LEU A 196 -4.72 -4.90 -25.68
N ASP A 197 -6.02 -4.95 -25.94
CA ASP A 197 -6.73 -4.02 -26.84
C ASP A 197 -6.67 -2.57 -26.31
N MET A 198 -6.51 -2.40 -24.99
CA MET A 198 -6.30 -1.12 -24.31
C MET A 198 -4.81 -0.74 -24.17
N ASN A 199 -3.92 -1.42 -24.90
CA ASN A 199 -2.47 -1.24 -24.86
C ASN A 199 -1.84 -1.47 -23.48
N ALA A 200 -2.39 -2.39 -22.68
CA ALA A 200 -1.79 -2.77 -21.41
C ALA A 200 -0.38 -3.33 -21.60
N VAL A 201 0.49 -2.99 -20.65
CA VAL A 201 1.87 -3.47 -20.62
C VAL A 201 2.04 -4.51 -19.54
N LYS A 202 2.89 -5.51 -19.81
CA LYS A 202 3.23 -6.52 -18.81
C LYS A 202 4.24 -5.93 -17.82
N VAL A 203 3.90 -5.93 -16.54
CA VAL A 203 4.76 -5.51 -15.43
C VAL A 203 4.87 -6.69 -14.46
N GLY A 204 6.02 -7.37 -14.47
CA GLY A 204 6.20 -8.59 -13.68
C GLY A 204 5.22 -9.70 -14.08
N ALA A 205 4.37 -10.12 -13.13
CA ALA A 205 3.38 -11.19 -13.30
C ALA A 205 1.95 -10.65 -13.55
N GLU A 206 1.83 -9.40 -14.01
CA GLU A 206 0.54 -8.74 -14.21
C GLU A 206 0.57 -7.91 -15.50
N TYR A 207 -0.60 -7.63 -16.07
CA TYR A 207 -0.81 -6.57 -17.06
C TYR A 207 -1.35 -5.33 -16.36
N SER A 208 -0.73 -4.18 -16.62
CA SER A 208 -1.16 -2.87 -16.12
C SER A 208 -1.57 -1.99 -17.28
N LEU A 209 -2.67 -1.24 -17.10
CA LEU A 209 -3.09 -0.26 -18.11
C LEU A 209 -2.05 0.87 -18.23
N PRO A 210 -1.82 1.37 -19.45
CA PRO A 210 -0.82 2.41 -19.67
C PRO A 210 -1.21 3.70 -18.95
N LEU A 211 -0.21 4.51 -18.57
CA LEU A 211 -0.45 5.78 -17.91
C LEU A 211 -1.32 6.72 -18.77
N SER A 212 -1.20 6.65 -20.10
CA SER A 212 -2.04 7.41 -21.04
C SER A 212 -3.54 7.11 -20.94
N TYR A 213 -3.93 5.97 -20.37
CA TYR A 213 -5.34 5.67 -20.07
C TYR A 213 -5.74 6.13 -18.67
N ARG A 214 -4.85 5.93 -17.68
CA ARG A 214 -5.17 6.15 -16.26
C ARG A 214 -5.03 7.60 -15.81
N ALA A 215 -4.15 8.38 -16.46
CA ALA A 215 -3.68 9.68 -15.98
C ALA A 215 -4.83 10.66 -15.67
N ASP A 216 -5.68 10.97 -16.65
CA ASP A 216 -6.74 11.95 -16.50
C ASP A 216 -7.72 11.58 -15.38
N HIS A 217 -8.08 10.30 -15.29
CA HIS A 217 -8.98 9.79 -14.26
C HIS A 217 -8.38 9.84 -12.85
N LEU A 218 -7.10 9.47 -12.71
CA LEU A 218 -6.41 9.54 -11.42
C LEU A 218 -6.17 10.99 -10.99
N ILE A 219 -5.86 11.89 -11.93
CA ILE A 219 -5.71 13.33 -11.67
C ILE A 219 -7.05 13.92 -11.22
N GLU A 220 -8.15 13.66 -11.93
CA GLU A 220 -9.48 14.13 -11.55
C GLU A 220 -9.83 13.64 -10.13
N LEU A 221 -9.58 12.36 -9.85
CA LEU A 221 -9.85 11.76 -8.56
C LEU A 221 -9.01 12.38 -7.43
N ALA A 222 -7.72 12.62 -7.67
CA ALA A 222 -6.81 13.25 -6.71
C ALA A 222 -7.23 14.70 -6.42
N VAL A 223 -7.49 15.49 -7.47
CA VAL A 223 -7.95 16.88 -7.36
C VAL A 223 -9.29 16.96 -6.64
N SER A 224 -10.25 16.09 -7.00
CA SER A 224 -11.57 16.02 -6.35
C SER A 224 -11.43 15.68 -4.86
N SER A 225 -10.56 14.72 -4.51
CA SER A 225 -10.28 14.35 -3.11
C SER A 225 -9.75 15.54 -2.32
N LYS A 226 -8.75 16.24 -2.86
CA LYS A 226 -8.13 17.42 -2.22
C LYS A 226 -9.11 18.59 -2.08
N LYS A 227 -9.95 18.85 -3.10
CA LYS A 227 -11.03 19.86 -3.03
C LYS A 227 -12.06 19.55 -1.94
N ASN A 228 -12.21 18.28 -1.57
CA ASN A 228 -13.06 17.84 -0.46
C ASN A 228 -12.32 17.74 0.89
N GLY A 229 -11.08 18.27 0.99
CA GLY A 229 -10.29 18.27 2.22
C GLY A 229 -9.68 16.90 2.57
N LEU A 230 -9.62 15.98 1.61
CA LEU A 230 -9.03 14.65 1.76
C LEU A 230 -7.60 14.66 1.21
N THR A 231 -6.70 13.96 1.89
CA THR A 231 -5.38 13.63 1.32
C THR A 231 -5.52 12.50 0.29
N PHE A 232 -4.55 12.39 -0.61
CA PHE A 232 -4.59 11.43 -1.70
C PHE A 232 -3.30 10.62 -1.89
N GLY A 233 -3.45 9.33 -2.17
CA GLY A 233 -2.38 8.40 -2.47
C GLY A 233 -2.55 7.73 -3.82
N PHE A 234 -1.61 7.95 -4.74
CA PHE A 234 -1.52 7.15 -5.96
C PHE A 234 -0.92 5.79 -5.59
N ALA A 235 -1.71 4.72 -5.67
CA ALA A 235 -1.29 3.37 -5.31
C ALA A 235 -0.89 2.52 -6.53
N ASP A 236 -1.07 3.04 -7.75
CA ASP A 236 -0.32 2.55 -8.89
C ASP A 236 1.17 2.84 -8.71
N ASN A 237 2.01 1.80 -8.87
CA ASN A 237 3.39 1.82 -8.40
C ASN A 237 4.25 2.90 -9.08
N ASP A 238 3.97 3.17 -10.36
CA ASP A 238 4.65 4.17 -11.18
C ASP A 238 4.41 5.60 -10.67
N LEU A 239 3.28 5.86 -10.03
CA LEU A 239 2.86 7.19 -9.58
C LEU A 239 3.05 7.44 -8.08
N LEU A 240 3.65 6.50 -7.34
CA LEU A 240 3.84 6.62 -5.88
C LEU A 240 4.53 7.93 -5.46
N VAL A 241 5.43 8.47 -6.30
CA VAL A 241 6.16 9.73 -6.08
C VAL A 241 5.22 10.92 -5.86
N HIS A 242 4.02 10.89 -6.44
CA HIS A 242 3.06 12.02 -6.41
C HIS A 242 2.08 11.96 -5.24
N SER A 243 2.22 11.00 -4.34
CA SER A 243 1.34 10.85 -3.18
C SER A 243 1.65 11.85 -2.05
N ASP A 244 0.63 12.21 -1.26
CA ASP A 244 0.79 13.12 -0.13
C ASP A 244 1.69 12.54 0.99
N GLY A 245 1.63 11.23 1.24
CA GLY A 245 2.45 10.51 2.23
C GLY A 245 3.66 9.79 1.62
N ASN A 246 4.60 9.35 2.46
CA ASN A 246 5.84 8.69 2.06
C ASN A 246 5.78 7.15 2.12
N THR A 247 4.66 6.58 2.55
CA THR A 247 4.51 5.12 2.71
C THR A 247 3.68 4.46 1.61
N CYS A 248 3.68 3.12 1.53
CA CYS A 248 2.94 2.39 0.50
C CYS A 248 1.41 2.49 0.73
N CYS A 249 0.66 2.92 -0.31
CA CYS A 249 -0.72 3.43 -0.23
C CYS A 249 -0.87 4.70 0.65
N SER A 250 0.25 5.36 0.97
CA SER A 250 0.45 6.77 1.31
C SER A 250 -0.38 7.44 2.38
N ALA A 251 -0.26 6.98 3.63
CA ALA A 251 -0.94 7.69 4.73
C ALA A 251 -0.50 7.31 6.14
N SER A 252 0.24 6.21 6.33
CA SER A 252 0.63 5.80 7.68
C SER A 252 1.52 6.83 8.37
N ASP A 253 2.40 7.51 7.62
CA ASP A 253 3.22 8.62 8.12
C ASP A 253 2.43 9.92 8.36
N LEU A 254 1.22 10.02 7.79
CA LEU A 254 0.33 11.17 7.99
C LEU A 254 -0.58 11.01 9.22
N TYR A 255 -0.89 9.77 9.62
CA TYR A 255 -1.94 9.49 10.61
C TYR A 255 -1.50 8.65 11.81
N LEU A 256 -0.36 7.96 11.75
CA LEU A 256 0.15 7.18 12.87
C LEU A 256 1.24 7.95 13.61
N GLU A 257 1.17 7.92 14.93
CA GLU A 257 2.12 8.59 15.82
C GLU A 257 3.45 7.83 15.87
N GLU A 258 4.57 8.54 15.75
CA GLU A 258 5.92 7.97 15.85
C GLU A 258 6.10 6.70 14.98
N ALA A 259 5.40 6.64 13.84
CA ALA A 259 5.49 5.54 12.91
C ALA A 259 6.70 5.73 12.01
N GLY A 260 7.60 4.75 12.01
CA GLY A 260 8.66 4.70 11.03
C GLY A 260 8.14 4.21 9.68
N PHE A 261 8.97 4.34 8.65
CA PHE A 261 8.75 3.70 7.35
C PHE A 261 10.09 3.35 6.73
N PHE A 262 10.07 2.34 5.85
CA PHE A 262 11.29 1.94 5.15
C PHE A 262 11.60 2.92 4.04
N ASN A 263 12.50 3.87 4.29
CA ASN A 263 12.85 4.96 3.38
C ASN A 263 14.02 4.66 2.44
N ALA A 264 14.68 3.51 2.57
CA ALA A 264 15.70 3.06 1.62
C ALA A 264 15.05 2.47 0.34
N ASN A 265 14.32 3.31 -0.38
CA ASN A 265 13.65 2.96 -1.64
C ASN A 265 13.67 4.15 -2.61
N VAL A 266 13.46 3.89 -3.90
CA VAL A 266 13.52 4.93 -4.94
C VAL A 266 12.50 6.03 -4.72
N VAL A 267 11.26 5.68 -4.34
CA VAL A 267 10.18 6.66 -4.15
C VAL A 267 10.57 7.69 -3.08
N SER A 268 11.08 7.23 -1.93
CA SER A 268 11.54 8.13 -0.86
C SER A 268 12.70 9.01 -1.31
N LEU A 269 13.66 8.49 -2.07
CA LEU A 269 14.72 9.32 -2.65
C LEU A 269 14.14 10.35 -3.63
N ALA A 270 13.32 9.93 -4.59
CA ALA A 270 12.73 10.81 -5.60
C ALA A 270 11.90 11.94 -4.98
N LYS A 271 11.10 11.64 -3.95
CA LYS A 271 10.30 12.65 -3.22
C LYS A 271 11.15 13.64 -2.42
N SER A 272 12.37 13.26 -2.03
CA SER A 272 13.30 14.15 -1.32
C SER A 272 14.04 15.14 -2.24
N LYS A 273 13.88 15.01 -3.55
CA LYS A 273 14.57 15.84 -4.56
C LYS A 273 13.61 16.86 -5.17
N GLU A 274 14.11 18.07 -5.37
CA GLU A 274 13.49 19.02 -6.29
C GLU A 274 13.73 18.58 -7.75
N ILE A 275 12.96 19.14 -8.68
CA ILE A 275 13.18 18.94 -10.12
C ILE A 275 14.61 19.37 -10.47
N GLY A 276 15.32 18.51 -11.21
CA GLY A 276 16.73 18.65 -11.53
C GLY A 276 17.68 18.00 -10.51
N GLY A 277 17.18 17.61 -9.32
CA GLY A 277 17.98 16.94 -8.29
C GLY A 277 18.44 15.55 -8.73
N LEU A 278 19.69 15.20 -8.39
CA LEU A 278 20.26 13.88 -8.67
C LEU A 278 19.90 12.88 -7.56
N LEU A 279 19.66 11.64 -7.97
CA LEU A 279 19.46 10.48 -7.12
C LEU A 279 20.69 9.57 -7.28
N GLU A 280 21.45 9.43 -6.21
CA GLU A 280 22.64 8.59 -6.18
C GLU A 280 22.40 7.36 -5.30
N PHE A 281 22.95 6.22 -5.71
CA PHE A 281 22.80 4.97 -4.96
C PHE A 281 23.43 5.04 -3.56
N SER A 282 24.49 5.83 -3.39
CA SER A 282 25.17 6.07 -2.11
C SER A 282 24.23 6.66 -1.06
N GLU A 283 23.16 7.36 -1.45
CA GLU A 283 22.22 8.00 -0.53
C GLU A 283 21.47 7.00 0.36
N PHE A 284 21.30 5.75 -0.10
CA PHE A 284 20.73 4.69 0.73
C PHE A 284 21.55 4.39 1.99
N GLN A 285 22.84 4.78 2.03
CA GLN A 285 23.68 4.62 3.23
C GLN A 285 23.24 5.54 4.38
N ALA A 286 22.54 6.64 4.08
CA ALA A 286 21.97 7.54 5.08
C ALA A 286 20.56 7.12 5.52
N CYS A 287 19.93 6.18 4.80
CA CYS A 287 18.61 5.66 5.14
C CYS A 287 18.67 4.60 6.23
N PHE A 288 17.53 4.33 6.85
CA PHE A 288 17.44 3.18 7.75
C PHE A 288 17.53 1.87 6.96
N LEU A 289 18.51 1.05 7.31
CA LEU A 289 18.68 -0.32 6.84
C LEU A 289 18.78 -1.27 8.04
N PRO A 290 18.01 -2.37 8.06
CA PRO A 290 18.19 -3.40 9.08
C PRO A 290 19.63 -3.91 9.10
N LYS A 291 20.17 -4.07 10.31
CA LYS A 291 21.53 -4.59 10.53
C LYS A 291 21.60 -6.08 10.24
N HIS A 292 20.49 -6.77 10.47
CA HIS A 292 20.35 -8.20 10.25
C HIS A 292 19.89 -8.51 8.83
N ARG A 293 20.23 -9.70 8.35
CA ARG A 293 19.91 -10.19 7.00
C ARG A 293 18.41 -10.24 6.76
N ILE A 294 17.99 -9.78 5.58
CA ILE A 294 16.60 -9.87 5.15
C ILE A 294 16.33 -11.10 4.30
N SER A 295 17.36 -11.69 3.68
CA SER A 295 17.20 -12.88 2.82
C SER A 295 16.39 -14.01 3.46
N THR A 296 16.38 -14.15 4.79
CA THR A 296 15.56 -15.14 5.52
C THR A 296 14.06 -14.82 5.57
N TYR A 297 13.62 -13.65 5.10
CA TYR A 297 12.25 -13.15 5.16
C TYR A 297 11.66 -12.78 3.78
N LEU A 298 12.43 -12.84 2.70
CA LEU A 298 12.02 -12.29 1.39
C LEU A 298 11.07 -13.16 0.57
N ASN A 299 10.95 -14.47 0.81
CA ASN A 299 9.93 -15.30 0.17
C ASN A 299 9.59 -16.57 0.96
N SER A 300 8.49 -17.22 0.59
CA SER A 300 8.00 -18.47 1.22
C SER A 300 8.96 -19.66 1.12
N LYS A 301 9.99 -19.57 0.25
CA LYS A 301 11.04 -20.58 0.04
C LYS A 301 12.42 -20.11 0.54
N SER A 302 12.51 -18.97 1.22
CA SER A 302 13.75 -18.40 1.72
C SER A 302 14.23 -19.13 2.97
N ARG A 303 14.59 -20.40 2.76
CA ARG A 303 15.43 -21.21 3.63
C ARG A 303 16.81 -21.31 2.97
N ILE A 304 17.39 -20.17 2.56
CA ILE A 304 18.80 -20.17 2.16
C ILE A 304 19.59 -20.61 3.41
N PRO A 305 20.40 -21.67 3.33
CA PRO A 305 21.15 -22.17 4.47
C PRO A 305 22.02 -21.05 5.05
N LEU A 306 21.97 -20.91 6.38
CA LEU A 306 22.81 -20.01 7.17
C LEU A 306 24.29 -20.35 6.94
N SER A 307 24.93 -19.72 5.96
CA SER A 307 26.38 -19.57 6.01
C SER A 307 26.68 -18.30 6.80
N ASN A 308 27.43 -18.47 7.89
CA ASN A 308 27.79 -17.45 8.87
C ASN A 308 28.54 -16.28 8.22
N ILE A 309 27.82 -15.27 7.79
CA ILE A 309 28.39 -13.98 7.41
C ILE A 309 27.60 -12.91 8.18
N GLU A 310 28.26 -12.27 9.14
CA GLU A 310 27.72 -11.08 9.84
C GLU A 310 27.45 -9.95 8.82
N GLY A 311 26.33 -9.23 8.99
CA GLY A 311 25.95 -8.07 8.15
C GLY A 311 24.69 -8.25 7.29
N GLY A 312 24.03 -7.13 6.98
CA GLY A 312 22.82 -7.06 6.14
C GLY A 312 23.13 -7.07 4.65
N ASP A 313 22.38 -7.86 3.88
CA ASP A 313 22.44 -7.98 2.42
C ASP A 313 21.65 -6.89 1.67
N TRP A 314 21.17 -5.88 2.39
CA TRP A 314 20.30 -4.83 1.88
C TRP A 314 20.88 -4.05 0.71
N MET A 315 22.12 -3.57 0.83
CA MET A 315 22.74 -2.80 -0.24
C MET A 315 22.88 -3.62 -1.52
N GLU A 316 23.15 -4.92 -1.42
CA GLU A 316 23.20 -5.79 -2.61
C GLU A 316 21.83 -5.94 -3.27
N TYR A 317 20.76 -6.11 -2.48
CA TYR A 317 19.39 -6.16 -3.00
C TYR A 317 18.98 -4.83 -3.64
N LEU A 318 19.24 -3.71 -2.98
CA LEU A 318 18.95 -2.38 -3.48
C LEU A 318 19.73 -2.10 -4.77
N GLU A 319 20.99 -2.53 -4.87
CA GLU A 319 21.80 -2.34 -6.08
C GLU A 319 21.26 -3.15 -7.26
N LYS A 320 20.77 -4.37 -7.00
CA LYS A 320 20.10 -5.16 -8.04
C LYS A 320 18.80 -4.50 -8.51
N ILE A 321 18.00 -3.93 -7.61
CA ILE A 321 16.80 -3.17 -7.98
C ILE A 321 17.18 -1.91 -8.77
N TRP A 322 18.16 -1.16 -8.28
CA TRP A 322 18.69 0.07 -8.89
C TRP A 322 19.10 -0.17 -10.35
N ALA A 323 19.80 -1.28 -10.60
CA ALA A 323 20.25 -1.66 -11.93
C ALA A 323 19.19 -2.41 -12.78
N GLY A 324 17.94 -2.53 -12.30
CA GLY A 324 16.87 -3.26 -13.01
C GLY A 324 17.09 -4.78 -13.13
N ARG A 325 17.94 -5.35 -12.27
CA ARG A 325 18.25 -6.79 -12.23
C ARG A 325 17.39 -7.57 -11.23
N HIS A 326 16.56 -6.89 -10.44
CA HIS A 326 15.66 -7.54 -9.48
C HIS A 326 14.33 -6.79 -9.37
N GLY A 327 13.23 -7.53 -9.54
CA GLY A 327 11.89 -6.96 -9.53
C GLY A 327 11.60 -6.07 -10.76
N PRO A 328 10.35 -5.64 -10.95
CA PRO A 328 9.94 -4.86 -12.10
C PRO A 328 10.05 -3.33 -11.89
N TYR A 329 10.63 -2.87 -10.78
CA TYR A 329 10.58 -1.46 -10.35
C TYR A 329 11.99 -0.82 -10.19
N PRO A 330 12.82 -0.73 -11.26
CA PRO A 330 14.03 0.08 -11.25
C PRO A 330 13.69 1.58 -11.13
N PRO A 331 14.68 2.47 -10.91
CA PRO A 331 14.40 3.89 -10.74
C PRO A 331 13.62 4.53 -11.89
N ILE A 332 13.96 4.21 -13.14
CA ILE A 332 13.28 4.67 -14.37
C ILE A 332 11.80 4.23 -14.48
N TYR A 333 11.33 3.31 -13.63
CA TYR A 333 9.93 2.89 -13.62
C TYR A 333 9.02 3.95 -12.99
N PHE A 334 9.55 4.75 -12.06
CA PHE A 334 8.78 5.74 -11.34
C PHE A 334 8.69 7.03 -12.15
N ASP A 335 7.48 7.59 -12.23
CA ASP A 335 7.21 8.78 -13.00
C ASP A 335 8.07 9.97 -12.55
N GLY A 336 8.64 10.68 -13.53
CA GLY A 336 9.54 11.81 -13.28
C GLY A 336 10.92 11.43 -12.71
N VAL A 337 11.37 10.19 -12.90
CA VAL A 337 12.75 9.75 -12.62
C VAL A 337 13.39 9.28 -13.92
N GLU A 338 14.48 9.94 -14.35
CA GLU A 338 15.16 9.68 -15.61
C GLU A 338 16.64 9.33 -15.43
N ASP A 339 17.25 8.67 -16.41
CA ASP A 339 18.71 8.47 -16.47
C ASP A 339 19.38 9.83 -16.75
N SER A 340 20.28 10.26 -15.87
CA SER A 340 20.99 11.54 -16.04
C SER A 340 22.09 11.51 -17.11
N GLY A 341 22.38 10.33 -17.68
CA GLY A 341 23.52 10.07 -18.55
C GLY A 341 24.86 10.00 -17.81
N LYS A 342 24.85 10.11 -16.48
CA LYS A 342 26.04 10.08 -15.63
C LYS A 342 26.12 8.75 -14.88
N LYS A 343 27.34 8.43 -14.45
CA LYS A 343 27.62 7.30 -13.57
C LYS A 343 28.42 7.75 -12.36
N ASP A 344 28.25 7.06 -11.26
CA ASP A 344 29.07 7.25 -10.07
C ASP A 344 30.43 6.55 -10.18
N VAL A 345 31.25 6.66 -9.12
CA VAL A 345 32.60 6.09 -9.06
C VAL A 345 32.63 4.56 -9.13
N LEU A 346 31.49 3.88 -8.93
CA LEU A 346 31.34 2.43 -9.04
C LEU A 346 30.61 2.02 -10.33
N ASP A 347 30.57 2.90 -11.34
CA ASP A 347 29.92 2.69 -12.64
C ASP A 347 28.40 2.45 -12.55
N ARG A 348 27.75 2.90 -11.48
CA ARG A 348 26.29 2.82 -11.33
C ARG A 348 25.64 4.05 -11.94
N ILE A 349 24.51 3.86 -12.62
CA ILE A 349 23.72 4.96 -13.21
C ILE A 349 23.31 5.93 -12.09
N ILE A 350 23.51 7.22 -12.32
CA ILE A 350 22.93 8.29 -11.51
C ILE A 350 21.62 8.69 -12.19
N TYR A 351 20.53 8.71 -11.42
CA TYR A 351 19.23 9.15 -11.93
C TYR A 351 19.00 10.62 -11.58
N GLN A 352 18.02 11.25 -12.22
CA GLN A 352 17.62 12.62 -11.99
C GLN A 352 16.12 12.72 -11.85
N ARG A 353 15.66 13.58 -10.94
CA ARG A 353 14.26 13.97 -10.84
C ARG A 353 13.92 14.94 -11.97
N THR A 354 12.94 14.64 -12.80
CA THR A 354 12.48 15.47 -13.92
C THR A 354 10.99 15.74 -13.79
N GLU A 355 10.50 16.88 -14.28
CA GLU A 355 9.05 17.10 -14.32
C GLU A 355 8.46 16.31 -15.48
N SER A 356 7.62 15.32 -15.17
CA SER A 356 6.91 14.53 -16.17
C SER A 356 5.69 15.28 -16.70
N ASP A 357 5.18 14.84 -17.87
CA ASP A 357 3.92 15.34 -18.41
C ASP A 357 2.76 15.13 -17.41
N PHE A 358 2.73 13.97 -16.73
CA PHE A 358 1.74 13.68 -15.70
C PHE A 358 1.80 14.68 -14.55
N GLU A 359 2.99 14.93 -14.02
CA GLU A 359 3.20 15.85 -12.89
C GLU A 359 2.81 17.29 -13.26
N ALA A 360 3.18 17.75 -14.46
CA ALA A 360 2.83 19.07 -14.97
C ALA A 360 1.31 19.24 -15.08
N VAL A 361 0.60 18.26 -15.66
CA VAL A 361 -0.87 18.28 -15.77
C VAL A 361 -1.52 18.25 -14.38
N TYR A 362 -1.02 17.39 -13.49
CA TYR A 362 -1.55 17.27 -12.13
C TYR A 362 -1.39 18.57 -11.33
N LYS A 363 -0.22 19.19 -11.35
CA LYS A 363 0.03 20.49 -10.68
C LYS A 363 -0.89 21.59 -11.22
N ASN A 364 -1.04 21.66 -12.54
CA ASN A 364 -1.93 22.63 -13.16
C ASN A 364 -3.40 22.42 -12.75
N ALA A 365 -3.86 21.17 -12.72
CA ALA A 365 -5.23 20.84 -12.30
C ALA A 365 -5.50 21.11 -10.81
N LEU A 366 -4.48 21.04 -9.97
CA LEU A 366 -4.59 21.43 -8.56
C LEU A 366 -4.63 22.95 -8.35
N ALA A 367 -3.97 23.71 -9.21
CA ALA A 367 -3.95 25.17 -9.16
C ALA A 367 -5.25 25.82 -9.65
N SER A 368 -6.05 25.10 -10.47
CA SER A 368 -7.37 25.50 -10.95
C SER A 368 -8.51 25.11 -10.01
#